data_AF-A0A2V7VZW6-F1
#
_entry.id   AF-A0A2V7VZW6-F1
#
_cell.length_a   1.000
_cell.length_b   1.000
_cell.length_c   1.000
_cell.angle_alpha   90.00
_cell.angle_beta   90.00
_cell.angle_gamma   90.00
#
_symmetry.space_group_name_H-M   'P 1'
#
loop_
_entity.id
_entity.type
_entity.pdbx_description
1 polymer ?
#
loop_
_entity_poly.entity_id
_entity_poly.type
_entity_poly.pdbx_seq_one_letter_code
_entity_poly.pdbx_strand_id
1 'polypeptide(L)'
;MNALAGQTLRWFWTSGPVANQTHEHQFRRDGTMTWRILDGPAKGKSGDEKEYAAVEVANSVYLVSYLSQHSGFTVTVVLNLKEDSIVGFASNEKEWHQIAGRLEMV
;
A
#
# COMPACT_ATOMS: atom_id res chain seq x y z
N MET A 1 17.29 -8.19 -5.04
CA MET A 1 16.50 -8.63 -3.87
C MET A 1 15.56 -7.50 -3.49
N ASN A 2 14.26 -7.77 -3.38
CA ASN A 2 13.26 -6.76 -3.04
C ASN A 2 13.38 -6.41 -1.55
N ALA A 3 13.88 -5.22 -1.21
CA ALA A 3 14.11 -4.83 0.19
C ALA A 3 12.82 -4.74 1.02
N LEU A 4 11.65 -4.63 0.38
CA LEU A 4 10.36 -4.66 1.06
C LEU A 4 9.94 -6.08 1.46
N ALA A 5 10.53 -7.14 0.87
CA ALA A 5 10.16 -8.50 1.21
C ALA A 5 10.50 -8.85 2.67
N GLY A 6 9.49 -9.25 3.43
CA GLY A 6 9.54 -9.50 4.86
C GLY A 6 9.31 -8.26 5.74
N GLN A 7 9.06 -7.09 5.15
CA GLN A 7 8.82 -5.85 5.89
C GLN A 7 7.33 -5.63 6.15
N THR A 8 7.05 -4.91 7.24
CA THR A 8 5.71 -4.38 7.54
C THR A 8 5.79 -2.86 7.51
N LEU A 9 4.89 -2.23 6.77
CA LEU A 9 4.78 -0.78 6.67
C LEU A 9 3.40 -0.36 7.15
N ARG A 10 3.30 0.84 7.70
CA ARG A 10 2.01 1.52 7.90
C ARG A 10 1.91 2.70 6.97
N TRP A 11 0.78 2.82 6.30
CA TRP A 11 0.46 3.89 5.38
C TRP A 11 -0.64 4.74 6.00
N PHE A 12 -0.34 6.00 6.27
CA PHE A 12 -1.29 7.00 6.73
C PHE A 12 -1.73 7.86 5.55
N TRP A 13 -2.98 7.71 5.13
CA TRP A 13 -3.50 8.39 3.95
C TRP A 13 -3.92 9.83 4.25
N THR A 14 -3.47 10.78 3.45
CA THR A 14 -3.82 12.21 3.55
C THR A 14 -4.72 12.68 2.42
N SER A 15 -4.87 11.89 1.35
CA SER A 15 -5.69 12.23 0.18
C SER A 15 -6.38 10.99 -0.39
N GLY A 16 -7.48 11.22 -1.13
CA GLY A 16 -8.29 10.20 -1.78
C GLY A 16 -9.43 9.65 -0.90
N PRO A 17 -10.16 8.62 -1.38
CA PRO A 17 -11.35 8.10 -0.70
C PRO A 17 -11.08 7.50 0.69
N VAL A 18 -9.82 7.16 0.97
CA VAL A 18 -9.37 6.57 2.24
C VAL A 18 -8.61 7.57 3.11
N ALA A 19 -8.70 8.87 2.84
CA ALA A 19 -8.03 9.90 3.63
C ALA A 19 -8.37 9.81 5.13
N ASN A 20 -7.39 10.13 5.97
CA ASN A 20 -7.41 10.00 7.43
C ASN A 20 -7.54 8.56 7.94
N GLN A 21 -7.18 7.57 7.12
CA GLN A 21 -7.08 6.18 7.54
C GLN A 21 -5.62 5.71 7.55
N THR A 22 -5.30 4.81 8.48
CA THR A 22 -4.03 4.09 8.57
C THR A 22 -4.24 2.63 8.19
N HIS A 23 -3.49 2.18 7.19
CA HIS A 23 -3.47 0.79 6.75
C HIS A 23 -2.10 0.20 7.04
N GLU A 24 -2.05 -0.99 7.63
CA GLU A 24 -0.82 -1.75 7.84
C GLU A 24 -0.69 -2.78 6.73
N HIS A 25 0.46 -2.81 6.06
CA HIS A 25 0.78 -3.67 4.94
C HIS A 25 1.98 -4.55 5.28
N GLN A 26 1.83 -5.87 5.19
CA GLN A 26 2.91 -6.82 5.36
C GLN A 26 3.26 -7.42 3.99
N PHE A 27 4.46 -7.13 3.51
CA PHE A 27 5.01 -7.69 2.28
C PHE A 27 5.72 -9.00 2.62
N ARG A 28 5.14 -10.15 2.28
CA ARG A 28 5.70 -11.45 2.68
C ARG A 28 6.79 -11.89 1.71
N ARG A 29 7.76 -12.67 2.22
CA ARG A 29 8.90 -13.15 1.42
C ARG A 29 8.53 -14.13 0.31
N ASP A 30 7.33 -14.71 0.39
CA ASP A 30 6.77 -15.61 -0.61
C ASP A 30 6.08 -14.89 -1.79
N GLY A 31 6.06 -13.56 -1.80
CA GLY A 31 5.42 -12.76 -2.84
C GLY A 31 3.95 -12.43 -2.58
N THR A 32 3.38 -12.86 -1.46
CA THR A 32 2.03 -12.48 -1.02
C THR A 32 2.06 -11.22 -0.16
N MET A 33 0.91 -10.59 0.06
CA MET A 33 0.79 -9.40 0.90
C MET A 33 -0.48 -9.45 1.75
N THR A 34 -0.41 -8.99 3.00
CA THR A 34 -1.62 -8.65 3.77
C THR A 34 -1.76 -7.17 3.98
N TRP A 35 -3.00 -6.74 4.13
CA TRP A 35 -3.33 -5.42 4.65
C TRP A 35 -4.34 -5.49 5.79
N ARG A 36 -4.31 -4.51 6.69
CA ARG A 36 -5.31 -4.31 7.75
C ARG A 36 -5.54 -2.83 8.02
N ILE A 37 -6.80 -2.43 8.15
CA ILE A 37 -7.19 -1.06 8.51
C ILE A 37 -7.14 -0.90 10.03
N LEU A 38 -6.37 0.08 10.52
CA LEU A 38 -6.10 0.28 11.95
C LEU A 38 -7.06 1.27 12.64
N ASP A 39 -7.71 2.14 11.87
CA ASP A 39 -8.56 3.23 12.35
C ASP A 39 -9.77 3.49 11.45
N GLY A 40 -10.62 4.43 11.87
CA GLY A 40 -11.83 4.82 11.14
C GLY A 40 -12.94 3.76 11.14
N PRO A 41 -14.03 4.01 10.38
CA PRO A 41 -15.23 3.16 10.38
C PRO A 41 -14.99 1.74 9.84
N ALA A 42 -13.93 1.56 9.05
CA ALA A 42 -13.55 0.28 8.46
C ALA A 42 -12.48 -0.48 9.26
N LYS A 43 -12.15 0.00 10.48
CA LYS A 43 -11.16 -0.62 11.37
C LYS A 43 -11.40 -2.12 11.54
N GLY A 44 -10.31 -2.88 11.49
CA GLY A 44 -10.32 -4.34 11.64
C GLY A 44 -10.56 -5.11 10.36
N LYS A 45 -11.01 -4.45 9.26
CA LYS A 45 -11.00 -5.08 7.94
C LYS A 45 -9.58 -5.38 7.52
N SER A 46 -9.41 -6.51 6.87
CA SER A 46 -8.13 -7.00 6.36
C SER A 46 -8.34 -7.79 5.06
N GLY A 47 -7.26 -8.00 4.34
CA GLY A 47 -7.25 -8.87 3.16
C GLY A 47 -5.89 -9.50 2.93
N ASP A 48 -5.90 -10.69 2.33
CA ASP A 48 -4.73 -11.43 1.87
C ASP A 48 -4.70 -11.39 0.34
N GLU A 49 -3.66 -10.76 -0.20
CA GLU A 49 -3.46 -10.60 -1.63
C GLU A 49 -2.42 -11.61 -2.13
N LYS A 50 -2.78 -12.32 -3.20
CA LYS A 50 -1.99 -13.44 -3.75
C LYS A 50 -0.64 -13.02 -4.30
N GLU A 51 -0.54 -11.79 -4.78
CA GLU A 51 0.65 -11.28 -5.43
C GLU A 51 0.79 -9.78 -5.19
N TYR A 52 2.02 -9.34 -4.99
CA TYR A 52 2.41 -7.95 -5.11
C TYR A 52 3.67 -7.84 -5.97
N ALA A 53 3.78 -6.74 -6.72
CA ALA A 53 5.02 -6.31 -7.34
C ALA A 53 5.65 -5.23 -6.48
N ALA A 54 6.96 -5.29 -6.27
CA ALA A 54 7.71 -4.14 -5.79
C ALA A 54 9.08 -4.04 -6.45
N VAL A 55 9.38 -2.86 -6.98
CA VAL A 55 10.58 -2.56 -7.76
C VAL A 55 11.23 -1.30 -7.21
N GLU A 56 12.51 -1.36 -6.88
CA GLU A 56 13.27 -0.16 -6.55
C GLU A 56 13.52 0.64 -7.84
N VAL A 57 13.00 1.87 -7.90
CA VAL A 57 13.08 2.75 -9.08
C VAL A 57 14.10 3.88 -8.90
N ALA A 58 14.43 4.19 -7.64
CA ALA A 58 15.55 5.03 -7.25
C ALA A 58 15.98 4.63 -5.83
N ASN A 59 17.12 5.14 -5.36
CA ASN A 59 17.64 4.79 -4.03
C ASN A 59 16.60 5.05 -2.93
N SER A 60 16.15 3.97 -2.27
CA SER A 60 15.09 4.00 -1.25
C SER A 60 13.70 4.46 -1.75
N VAL A 61 13.46 4.37 -3.06
CA VAL A 61 12.18 4.68 -3.69
C VAL A 61 11.67 3.45 -4.43
N TYR A 62 10.47 2.98 -4.06
CA TYR A 62 9.91 1.73 -4.56
C TYR A 62 8.57 1.98 -5.25
N LEU A 63 8.40 1.44 -6.46
CA LEU A 63 7.10 1.27 -7.08
C LEU A 63 6.50 -0.05 -6.58
N VAL A 64 5.32 0.02 -5.98
CA VAL A 64 4.54 -1.13 -5.50
C VAL A 64 3.22 -1.20 -6.24
N SER A 65 2.79 -2.39 -6.64
CA SER A 65 1.46 -2.61 -7.20
C SER A 65 0.86 -3.93 -6.71
N TYR A 66 -0.43 -3.93 -6.39
CA TYR A 66 -1.19 -5.15 -6.10
C TYR A 66 -2.66 -4.98 -6.47
N LEU A 67 -3.32 -6.09 -6.83
CA LEU A 67 -4.76 -6.14 -7.02
C LEU A 67 -5.41 -6.59 -5.72
N SER A 68 -6.30 -5.77 -5.16
CA SER A 68 -7.09 -6.18 -4.01
C SER A 68 -8.27 -7.06 -4.44
N GLN A 69 -8.27 -8.32 -4.02
CA GLN A 69 -9.34 -9.26 -4.35
C GLN A 69 -10.66 -8.91 -3.67
N HIS A 70 -10.60 -8.17 -2.56
CA HIS A 70 -11.78 -7.79 -1.80
C HIS A 70 -12.53 -6.59 -2.39
N SER A 71 -11.80 -5.62 -2.94
CA SER A 71 -12.40 -4.38 -3.46
C SER A 71 -12.41 -4.30 -4.99
N GLY A 72 -11.63 -5.12 -5.68
CA GLY A 72 -11.43 -5.05 -7.13
C GLY A 72 -10.51 -3.91 -7.58
N PHE A 73 -9.98 -3.12 -6.64
CA PHE A 73 -9.04 -2.05 -6.95
C PHE A 73 -7.63 -2.59 -7.11
N THR A 74 -6.95 -2.14 -8.16
CA THR A 74 -5.48 -2.17 -8.24
C THR A 74 -4.94 -0.94 -7.54
N VAL A 75 -4.08 -1.15 -6.54
CA VAL A 75 -3.36 -0.10 -5.84
C VAL A 75 -1.94 -0.06 -6.40
N THR A 76 -1.54 1.08 -6.96
CA THR A 76 -0.20 1.29 -7.50
C THR A 76 0.40 2.56 -6.89
N VAL A 77 1.48 2.42 -6.12
CA VAL A 77 2.05 3.49 -5.30
C VAL A 77 3.57 3.55 -5.42
N VAL A 78 4.10 4.76 -5.31
CA VAL A 78 5.51 5.03 -5.08
C VAL A 78 5.71 5.28 -3.59
N LEU A 79 6.60 4.51 -2.97
CA LEU A 79 7.04 4.63 -1.60
C LEU A 79 8.41 5.30 -1.59
N ASN A 80 8.53 6.48 -0.99
CA ASN A 80 9.83 7.11 -0.72
C ASN A 80 10.16 6.93 0.77
N LEU A 81 11.04 5.98 1.08
CA LEU A 81 11.39 5.61 2.45
C LEU A 81 12.33 6.63 3.13
N LYS A 82 12.87 7.61 2.40
CA LYS A 82 13.68 8.69 2.99
C LYS A 82 12.85 9.88 3.42
N GLU A 83 11.76 10.13 2.71
CA GLU A 83 10.86 11.25 2.96
C GLU A 83 9.58 10.82 3.70
N ASP A 84 9.48 9.55 4.06
CA ASP A 84 8.30 8.93 4.68
C ASP A 84 7.02 9.23 3.90
N SER A 85 7.10 9.25 2.56
CA SER A 85 6.01 9.71 1.69
C SER A 85 5.53 8.63 0.74
N ILE A 86 4.22 8.61 0.51
CA ILE A 86 3.56 7.69 -0.41
C ILE A 86 2.64 8.47 -1.34
N VAL A 87 2.72 8.18 -2.63
CA VAL A 87 1.82 8.74 -3.67
C VAL A 87 1.45 7.67 -4.67
N GLY A 88 0.26 7.72 -5.25
CA GLY A 88 -0.11 6.77 -6.28
C GLY A 88 -1.58 6.83 -6.64
N PHE A 89 -2.08 5.69 -7.08
CA PHE A 89 -3.42 5.55 -7.63
C PHE A 89 -4.08 4.27 -7.10
N ALA A 90 -5.35 4.39 -6.75
CA ALA A 90 -6.26 3.26 -6.62
C ALA A 90 -7.24 3.32 -7.79
N SER A 91 -7.27 2.28 -8.62
CA SER A 91 -8.17 2.22 -9.78
C SER A 91 -8.77 0.84 -10.00
N ASN A 92 -9.97 0.80 -10.56
CA ASN A 92 -10.63 -0.39 -11.09
C ASN A 92 -11.28 -0.05 -12.45
N GLU A 93 -12.22 -0.86 -12.93
CA GLU A 93 -12.90 -0.63 -14.22
C GLU A 93 -13.89 0.54 -14.23
N LYS A 94 -14.21 1.12 -13.07
CA LYS A 94 -15.24 2.17 -12.89
C LYS A 94 -14.70 3.46 -12.32
N GLU A 95 -13.69 3.36 -11.47
CA GLU A 95 -13.23 4.39 -10.57
C GLU A 95 -11.72 4.54 -10.67
N TRP A 96 -11.26 5.78 -10.57
CA TRP A 96 -9.86 6.13 -10.55
C TRP A 96 -9.66 7.24 -9.54
N HIS A 97 -8.75 7.01 -8.59
CA HIS A 97 -8.45 7.95 -7.53
C HIS A 97 -6.96 8.10 -7.36
N GLN A 98 -6.49 9.34 -7.37
CA GLN A 98 -5.19 9.66 -6.80
C GLN A 98 -5.27 9.50 -5.28
N ILE A 99 -4.26 8.84 -4.72
CA ILE A 99 -4.07 8.65 -3.28
C ILE A 99 -2.68 9.14 -2.90
N ALA A 100 -2.56 9.67 -1.69
CA ALA A 100 -1.29 10.12 -1.16
C ALA A 100 -1.31 10.06 0.37
N GLY A 101 -0.13 10.05 0.98
CA GLY A 101 0.00 9.89 2.41
C GLY A 101 1.43 9.94 2.92
N ARG A 102 1.58 9.43 4.13
CA ARG A 102 2.84 9.16 4.81
C ARG A 102 3.02 7.67 5.02
N LEU A 103 4.25 7.22 5.21
CA LEU A 103 4.55 5.84 5.55
C LEU A 103 5.57 5.74 6.68
N GLU A 104 5.53 4.64 7.42
CA GLU A 104 6.58 4.24 8.35
C GLU A 104 6.84 2.73 8.23
N MET A 105 8.07 2.29 8.51
CA MET A 105 8.37 0.87 8.74
C MET A 105 8.09 0.53 10.21
N VAL A 106 7.53 -0.67 10.45
CA VAL A 106 7.16 -1.17 11.79
C VAL A 106 8.24 -2.07 12.37
#